data_AF-A0A940CMU8-F1
#
_entry.id   AF-A0A940CMU8-F1
#
_cell.length_a   1.000
_cell.length_b   1.000
_cell.length_c   1.000
_cell.angle_alpha   90.00
_cell.angle_beta   90.00
_cell.angle_gamma   90.00
#
_symmetry.space_group_name_H-M   'P 1'
#
loop_
_entity.id
_entity.type
_entity.pdbx_description
1 polymer ?
#
loop_
_entity_poly.entity_id
_entity_poly.type
_entity_poly.pdbx_seq_one_letter_code
_entity_poly.pdbx_strand_id
1 'polypeptide(L)'
;MKEPKALDYMLLTILALVWASAFFNIKIATYSYGPITIAFLRSFFGTIPLVLICYLRKIKIEAFSKDWYWFAAIGIINLVIPFFLIAYGVQKVQSNLAAILMASTPLTAAVLAHFFTSNEKINLVKSVGILVGFSGIVFLFFDEILINENN
;
A
#
# COMPACT_ATOMS: atom_id res chain seq x y z
N MET A 1 -14.75 -21.19 -2.00
CA MET A 1 -14.49 -19.86 -1.37
C MET A 1 -15.27 -19.83 -0.06
N LYS A 2 -14.65 -19.54 1.08
CA LYS A 2 -15.35 -19.48 2.38
C LYS A 2 -16.24 -18.24 2.40
N GLU A 3 -17.47 -18.37 2.92
CA GLU A 3 -18.37 -17.23 3.07
C GLU A 3 -17.79 -16.23 4.09
N PRO A 4 -17.80 -14.91 3.78
CA PRO A 4 -17.24 -13.90 4.66
C PRO A 4 -18.05 -13.79 5.95
N LYS A 5 -17.39 -13.96 7.10
CA LYS A 5 -18.00 -13.82 8.43
C LYS A 5 -17.89 -12.38 8.92
N ALA A 6 -18.71 -12.00 9.90
CA ALA A 6 -18.62 -10.69 10.56
C ALA A 6 -17.21 -10.38 11.12
N LEU A 7 -16.47 -11.41 11.53
CA LEU A 7 -15.08 -11.29 11.98
C LEU A 7 -14.13 -10.84 10.88
N ASP A 8 -14.35 -11.25 9.63
CA ASP A 8 -13.50 -10.86 8.48
C ASP A 8 -13.68 -9.36 8.19
N TYR A 9 -14.91 -8.85 8.28
CA TYR A 9 -15.19 -7.42 8.17
C TYR A 9 -14.57 -6.62 9.32
N MET A 10 -14.64 -7.11 10.55
CA MET A 10 -14.00 -6.46 11.70
C MET A 10 -12.46 -6.40 11.53
N LEU A 11 -11.84 -7.50 11.10
CA LEU A 11 -10.41 -7.56 10.79
C LEU A 11 -10.02 -6.59 9.67
N LEU A 12 -10.83 -6.49 8.61
CA LEU A 12 -10.63 -5.54 7.51
C LEU A 12 -10.67 -4.09 8.00
N THR A 13 -11.64 -3.73 8.86
CA THR A 13 -11.74 -2.37 9.42
C THR A 13 -10.52 -2.03 10.28
N ILE A 14 -10.11 -2.95 11.17
CA ILE A 14 -8.91 -2.75 12.00
C ILE A 14 -7.67 -2.59 11.11
N LEU A 15 -7.54 -3.44 10.10
CA LEU A 15 -6.45 -3.38 9.15
C LEU A 15 -6.42 -2.03 8.43
N ALA A 16 -7.57 -1.54 7.96
CA ALA A 16 -7.69 -0.25 7.29
C ALA A 16 -7.28 0.92 8.22
N LEU A 17 -7.69 0.89 9.49
CA LEU A 17 -7.30 1.91 10.48
C LEU A 17 -5.79 1.92 10.75
N VAL A 18 -5.20 0.74 10.91
CA VAL A 18 -3.74 0.59 11.08
C VAL A 18 -3.00 1.10 9.83
N TRP A 19 -3.54 0.82 8.63
CA TRP A 19 -2.94 1.26 7.39
C TRP A 19 -3.03 2.79 7.19
N ALA A 20 -4.19 3.38 7.45
CA ALA A 20 -4.41 4.82 7.30
C ALA A 20 -3.55 5.65 8.27
N SER A 21 -3.48 5.24 9.54
CA SER A 21 -2.65 5.92 10.56
C SER A 21 -1.16 5.88 10.23
N ALA A 22 -0.69 4.85 9.52
CA ALA A 22 0.72 4.72 9.14
C ALA A 22 1.20 5.85 8.21
N PHE A 23 0.35 6.34 7.29
CA PHE A 23 0.73 7.45 6.39
C PHE A 23 0.85 8.79 7.10
N PHE A 24 -0.06 9.04 8.04
CA PHE A 24 0.00 10.22 8.89
C PHE A 24 1.30 10.23 9.70
N ASN A 25 1.65 9.11 10.34
CA ASN A 25 2.90 8.97 11.07
C ASN A 25 4.15 9.08 10.18
N ILE A 26 4.11 8.56 8.94
CA ILE A 26 5.23 8.72 7.99
C ILE A 26 5.44 10.20 7.67
N LYS A 27 4.37 10.98 7.44
CA LYS A 27 4.50 12.42 7.20
C LYS A 27 5.13 13.14 8.39
N ILE A 28 4.69 12.81 9.61
CA ILE A 28 5.28 13.39 10.83
C ILE A 28 6.77 13.02 10.92
N ALA A 29 7.11 11.76 10.67
CA ALA A 29 8.49 11.29 10.71
C ALA A 29 9.37 11.95 9.64
N THR A 30 8.83 12.29 8.45
CA THR A 30 9.59 12.96 7.37
C THR A 30 10.06 14.37 7.72
N TYR A 31 9.50 15.01 8.76
CA TYR A 31 10.02 16.30 9.25
C TYR A 31 11.34 16.16 10.02
N SER A 32 11.60 15.01 10.64
CA SER A 32 12.79 14.78 11.48
C SER A 32 13.79 13.81 10.85
N TYR A 33 13.34 12.92 9.97
CA TYR A 33 14.16 11.85 9.40
C TYR A 33 14.03 11.78 7.88
N GLY A 34 15.11 11.39 7.20
CA GLY A 34 15.11 11.20 5.75
C GLY A 34 14.23 10.02 5.31
N PRO A 35 13.71 10.02 4.07
CA PRO A 35 12.84 8.96 3.54
C PRO A 35 13.45 7.54 3.63
N ILE A 36 14.76 7.42 3.38
CA ILE A 36 15.51 6.18 3.50
C ILE A 36 15.52 5.64 4.92
N THR A 37 15.74 6.50 5.91
CA THR A 37 15.79 6.10 7.31
C THR A 37 14.43 5.58 7.78
N ILE A 38 13.35 6.23 7.33
CA ILE A 38 11.98 5.80 7.65
C ILE A 38 11.64 4.47 7.00
N ALA A 39 11.97 4.30 5.71
CA ALA A 39 11.76 3.04 5.00
C ALA A 39 12.57 1.90 5.64
N PHE A 40 13.83 2.15 5.97
CA PHE A 40 14.70 1.19 6.65
C PHE A 40 14.16 0.78 8.02
N LEU A 41 13.86 1.75 8.90
CA LEU A 41 13.31 1.47 10.23
C LEU A 41 11.99 0.71 10.14
N ARG A 42 11.09 1.11 9.23
CA ARG A 42 9.81 0.43 9.02
C ARG A 42 10.01 -1.04 8.61
N SER A 43 10.87 -1.30 7.62
CA SER A 43 11.15 -2.66 7.17
C SER A 43 11.87 -3.47 8.25
N PHE A 44 12.82 -2.87 8.95
CA PHE A 44 13.56 -3.51 10.04
C PHE A 44 12.65 -3.93 11.19
N PHE A 45 11.82 -3.02 11.70
CA PHE A 45 10.84 -3.34 12.74
C PHE A 45 9.76 -4.31 12.25
N GLY A 46 9.39 -4.27 10.97
CA GLY A 46 8.48 -5.23 10.35
C GLY A 46 9.04 -6.64 10.25
N THR A 47 10.36 -6.80 10.11
CA THR A 47 11.02 -8.11 10.08
C THR A 47 11.02 -8.79 11.45
N ILE A 48 11.08 -8.05 12.55
CA ILE A 48 11.12 -8.61 13.92
C ILE A 48 9.94 -9.56 14.23
N PRO A 49 8.66 -9.15 14.11
CA PRO A 49 7.53 -10.05 14.37
C PRO A 49 7.48 -11.20 13.35
N LEU A 50 7.93 -10.97 12.12
CA LEU A 50 7.96 -11.99 11.08
C LEU A 50 8.96 -13.11 11.43
N VAL A 51 10.17 -12.75 11.86
CA VAL A 51 11.19 -13.69 12.34
C VAL A 51 10.71 -14.41 13.61
N LEU A 52 10.06 -13.69 14.53
CA LEU A 52 9.48 -14.29 15.73
C LEU A 52 8.43 -15.36 15.38
N ILE A 53 7.53 -15.06 14.44
CA ILE A 53 6.53 -16.03 13.96
C ILE A 53 7.20 -17.22 13.26
N CYS A 54 8.21 -16.99 12.42
CA CYS A 54 8.98 -18.06 11.78
C CYS A 54 9.62 -18.98 12.82
N TYR A 55 10.17 -18.42 13.90
CA TYR A 55 10.76 -19.18 15.01
C TYR A 55 9.69 -19.99 15.76
N LEU A 56 8.56 -19.36 16.13
CA LEU A 56 7.46 -20.03 16.83
C LEU A 56 6.82 -21.15 16.00
N ARG A 57 6.68 -20.96 14.69
CA ARG A 57 6.11 -21.95 13.76
C ARG A 57 7.14 -22.95 13.21
N LYS A 58 8.41 -22.87 13.64
CA LYS A 58 9.53 -23.69 13.14
C LYS A 58 9.66 -23.68 11.62
N ILE A 59 9.35 -22.55 10.99
CA ILE A 59 9.50 -22.38 9.53
C ILE A 59 10.99 -22.19 9.26
N LYS A 60 11.57 -23.05 8.42
CA LYS A 60 12.96 -22.90 8.00
C LYS A 60 13.11 -21.60 7.22
N ILE A 61 13.97 -20.71 7.70
CA ILE A 61 14.29 -19.46 7.00
C ILE A 61 15.29 -19.81 5.90
N GLU A 62 14.78 -20.02 4.69
CA GLU A 62 15.58 -20.30 3.49
C GLU A 62 16.15 -19.01 2.86
N ALA A 63 16.09 -17.88 3.55
CA ALA A 63 16.56 -16.59 3.04
C ALA A 63 18.06 -16.58 2.68
N PHE A 64 18.86 -17.53 3.19
CA PHE A 64 20.29 -17.71 2.86
C PHE A 64 20.55 -18.96 2.01
N SER A 65 19.51 -19.57 1.43
CA SER A 65 19.64 -20.73 0.55
C SER A 65 20.12 -20.31 -0.86
N LYS A 66 20.16 -21.27 -1.78
CA LYS A 66 20.60 -21.08 -3.17
C LYS A 66 19.80 -19.99 -3.92
N ASP A 67 18.59 -19.69 -3.45
CA ASP A 67 17.65 -18.74 -4.08
C ASP A 67 17.55 -17.39 -3.35
N TRP A 68 18.50 -17.07 -2.46
CA TRP A 68 18.51 -15.79 -1.71
C TRP A 68 18.35 -14.56 -2.61
N TYR A 69 18.89 -14.61 -3.84
CA TYR A 69 18.78 -13.53 -4.81
C TYR A 69 17.33 -13.27 -5.24
N TRP A 70 16.52 -14.31 -5.39
CA TRP A 70 15.10 -14.15 -5.72
C TRP A 70 14.33 -13.52 -4.57
N PHE A 71 14.61 -13.93 -3.33
CA PHE A 71 14.01 -13.31 -2.14
C PHE A 71 14.43 -11.84 -1.99
N ALA A 72 15.71 -11.53 -2.24
CA ALA A 72 16.21 -10.16 -2.23
C ALA A 72 15.57 -9.32 -3.34
N ALA A 73 15.45 -9.84 -4.55
CA ALA A 73 14.81 -9.15 -5.67
C ALA A 73 13.33 -8.86 -5.39
N ILE A 74 12.58 -9.82 -4.84
CA ILE A 74 11.19 -9.62 -4.43
C ILE A 74 11.11 -8.55 -3.34
N GLY A 75 11.96 -8.59 -2.33
CA GLY A 75 12.01 -7.59 -1.27
C GLY A 75 12.32 -6.18 -1.80
N ILE A 76 13.26 -6.06 -2.74
CA ILE A 76 13.62 -4.79 -3.36
C ILE A 76 12.46 -4.23 -4.19
N ILE A 77 11.88 -5.05 -5.06
CA ILE A 77 10.83 -4.63 -6.00
C ILE A 77 9.51 -4.35 -5.26
N ASN A 78 9.17 -5.17 -4.27
CA ASN A 78 7.87 -5.09 -3.60
C ASN A 78 7.86 -4.16 -2.38
N LEU A 79 8.99 -4.03 -1.69
CA LEU A 79 9.09 -3.20 -0.49
C LEU A 79 10.02 -2.00 -0.69
N VAL A 80 11.30 -2.22 -0.99
CA VAL A 80 12.29 -1.12 -0.92
C VAL A 80 11.98 0.00 -1.91
N ILE A 81 11.79 -0.34 -3.20
CA ILE A 81 11.50 0.63 -4.26
C ILE A 81 10.18 1.38 -3.98
N PRO A 82 9.02 0.72 -3.84
CA PRO A 82 7.75 1.44 -3.69
C PRO A 82 7.68 2.23 -2.38
N PHE A 83 8.13 1.69 -1.24
CA PHE A 83 8.09 2.46 0.01
C PHE A 83 9.08 3.63 0.00
N PHE A 84 10.24 3.50 -0.66
CA PHE A 84 11.15 4.63 -0.88
C PHE A 84 10.51 5.70 -1.76
N LEU A 85 9.93 5.33 -2.91
CA LEU A 85 9.24 6.27 -3.80
C LEU A 85 8.07 6.96 -3.09
N ILE A 86 7.29 6.24 -2.28
CA ILE A 86 6.20 6.81 -1.50
C ILE A 86 6.74 7.80 -0.47
N ALA A 87 7.75 7.43 0.32
CA ALA A 87 8.32 8.32 1.33
C ALA A 87 8.96 9.57 0.69
N TYR A 88 9.63 9.42 -0.46
CA TYR A 88 10.16 10.54 -1.24
C TYR A 88 9.04 11.44 -1.80
N GLY A 89 7.97 10.83 -2.34
CA GLY A 89 6.79 11.54 -2.82
C GLY A 89 6.11 12.35 -1.71
N VAL A 90 5.84 11.73 -0.57
CA VAL A 90 5.20 12.35 0.61
C VAL A 90 6.04 13.49 1.21
N GLN A 91 7.36 13.49 1.03
CA GLN A 91 8.20 14.61 1.41
C GLN A 91 8.00 15.84 0.51
N LYS A 92 7.64 15.63 -0.77
CA LYS A 92 7.46 16.69 -1.77
C LYS A 92 6.01 17.12 -1.94
N VAL A 93 5.04 16.27 -1.60
CA VAL A 93 3.60 16.54 -1.75
C VAL A 93 2.89 16.52 -0.40
N GLN A 94 1.81 17.29 -0.28
CA GLN A 94 0.96 17.20 0.90
C GLN A 94 0.38 15.78 1.03
N SER A 95 0.28 15.26 2.26
CA SER A 95 -0.27 13.91 2.52
C SER A 95 -1.63 13.66 1.89
N ASN A 96 -2.43 14.70 1.68
CA ASN A 96 -3.71 14.57 1.03
C ASN A 96 -3.54 14.19 -0.46
N LEU A 97 -2.66 14.88 -1.19
CA LEU A 97 -2.34 14.53 -2.58
C LEU A 97 -1.69 13.13 -2.68
N ALA A 98 -0.85 12.76 -1.71
CA ALA A 98 -0.30 11.40 -1.64
C ALA A 98 -1.40 10.35 -1.45
N ALA A 99 -2.40 10.61 -0.60
CA ALA A 99 -3.54 9.72 -0.39
C ALA A 99 -4.39 9.58 -1.67
N ILE A 100 -4.61 10.66 -2.41
CA ILE A 100 -5.32 10.65 -3.71
C ILE A 100 -4.58 9.76 -4.72
N LEU A 101 -3.27 9.98 -4.88
CA LEU A 101 -2.45 9.18 -5.78
C LEU A 101 -2.47 7.70 -5.40
N MET A 102 -2.43 7.37 -4.10
CA MET A 102 -2.55 6.00 -3.64
C MET A 102 -3.94 5.41 -3.83
N ALA A 103 -5.02 6.20 -3.73
CA ALA A 103 -6.38 5.76 -4.02
C ALA A 103 -6.57 5.39 -5.49
N SER A 104 -5.72 5.87 -6.40
CA SER A 104 -5.68 5.43 -7.80
C SER A 104 -5.03 4.05 -8.01
N THR A 105 -4.31 3.51 -7.01
CA THR A 105 -3.61 2.21 -7.10
C THR A 105 -4.53 1.05 -7.49
N PRO A 106 -5.74 0.88 -6.90
CA PRO A 106 -6.67 -0.17 -7.31
C PRO A 106 -7.13 -0.02 -8.76
N LEU A 107 -7.27 1.23 -9.24
CA LEU A 107 -7.63 1.56 -10.61
C LEU A 107 -6.53 1.08 -11.57
N THR A 108 -5.29 1.49 -11.31
CA THR A 108 -4.11 1.08 -12.08
C THR A 108 -3.88 -0.43 -12.00
N ALA A 109 -4.11 -1.04 -10.83
CA ALA A 109 -4.03 -2.50 -10.65
C ALA A 109 -5.08 -3.23 -11.49
N ALA A 110 -6.31 -2.73 -11.58
CA ALA A 110 -7.36 -3.33 -12.42
C ALA A 110 -7.03 -3.21 -13.92
N VAL A 111 -6.48 -2.07 -14.35
CA VAL A 111 -6.02 -1.87 -15.74
C VAL A 111 -4.83 -2.77 -16.08
N LEU A 112 -3.83 -2.85 -15.19
CA LEU A 112 -2.67 -3.73 -15.36
C LEU A 112 -3.07 -5.20 -15.33
N ALA A 113 -4.00 -5.60 -14.45
CA ALA A 113 -4.53 -6.96 -14.39
C ALA A 113 -5.18 -7.37 -15.72
N HIS A 114 -5.88 -6.46 -16.39
CA HIS A 114 -6.43 -6.71 -17.72
C HIS A 114 -5.34 -7.00 -18.78
N PHE A 115 -4.21 -6.28 -18.70
CA PHE A 115 -3.13 -6.40 -19.67
C PHE A 115 -2.22 -7.61 -19.41
N PHE A 116 -1.95 -7.93 -18.13
CA PHE A 116 -0.99 -8.97 -17.73
C PHE A 116 -1.64 -10.31 -17.38
N THR A 117 -2.94 -10.38 -17.10
CA THR A 117 -3.62 -11.61 -16.69
C THR A 117 -4.59 -12.08 -17.78
N SER A 118 -4.22 -13.12 -18.54
CA SER A 118 -5.03 -13.65 -19.65
C SER A 118 -6.42 -14.20 -19.25
N ASN A 119 -6.67 -14.42 -17.95
CA ASN A 119 -7.94 -14.95 -17.42
C ASN A 119 -8.89 -13.90 -16.84
N GLU A 120 -8.50 -12.62 -16.75
CA GLU A 120 -9.36 -11.54 -16.26
C GLU A 120 -9.70 -10.54 -17.37
N LYS A 121 -10.55 -10.97 -18.31
CA LYS A 121 -11.11 -10.05 -19.31
C LYS A 121 -11.94 -8.98 -18.60
N ILE A 122 -11.73 -7.69 -18.94
CA ILE A 122 -12.56 -6.59 -18.47
C ILE A 122 -13.99 -6.87 -18.91
N ASN A 123 -14.86 -7.11 -17.93
CA ASN A 123 -16.29 -7.18 -18.13
C ASN A 123 -16.88 -5.79 -17.89
N LEU A 124 -18.00 -5.42 -18.54
CA LEU A 124 -18.68 -4.14 -18.38
C LEU A 124 -18.89 -3.76 -16.90
N VAL A 125 -19.16 -4.76 -16.06
CA VAL A 125 -19.29 -4.61 -14.59
C VAL A 125 -18.00 -4.12 -13.93
N LYS A 126 -16.83 -4.59 -14.36
CA LYS A 126 -15.53 -4.13 -13.83
C LYS A 126 -15.23 -2.70 -14.27
N SER A 127 -15.51 -2.35 -15.52
CA SER A 127 -15.35 -0.96 -16.00
C SER A 127 -16.27 0.02 -15.26
N VAL A 128 -17.53 -0.35 -15.03
CA VAL A 128 -18.45 0.46 -14.22
C VAL A 128 -17.97 0.56 -12.77
N GLY A 129 -17.49 -0.54 -12.16
CA GLY A 129 -16.91 -0.51 -10.81
C GLY A 129 -15.68 0.39 -10.70
N ILE A 130 -14.80 0.38 -11.72
CA ILE A 130 -13.64 1.27 -11.82
C ILE A 130 -14.08 2.74 -11.92
N LEU A 131 -15.06 3.04 -12.78
CA LEU A 131 -15.61 4.40 -12.93
C LEU A 131 -16.29 4.88 -11.64
N VAL A 132 -17.08 4.04 -10.99
CA VAL A 132 -17.75 4.36 -9.71
C VAL A 132 -16.70 4.58 -8.60
N GLY A 133 -15.66 3.74 -8.54
CA GLY A 133 -14.56 3.91 -7.60
C GLY A 133 -13.79 5.20 -7.84
N PHE A 134 -13.51 5.54 -9.11
CA PHE A 134 -12.88 6.80 -9.48
C PHE A 134 -13.74 8.01 -9.12
N SER A 135 -15.03 7.98 -9.43
CA SER A 135 -15.99 9.03 -9.03
C SER A 135 -16.07 9.19 -7.51
N GLY A 136 -16.00 8.10 -6.76
CA GLY A 136 -15.92 8.13 -5.30
C GLY A 136 -14.67 8.87 -4.79
N ILE A 137 -13.52 8.67 -5.43
CA ILE A 137 -12.29 9.42 -5.12
C ILE A 137 -12.49 10.91 -5.44
N VAL A 138 -13.01 11.24 -6.62
CA VAL A 138 -13.27 12.65 -7.01
C VAL A 138 -14.22 13.32 -6.02
N PHE A 139 -15.26 12.63 -5.56
CA PHE A 139 -16.24 13.16 -4.60
C PHE A 139 -15.63 13.38 -3.20
N LEU A 140 -14.87 12.42 -2.70
CA LEU A 140 -14.24 12.49 -1.37
C LEU A 140 -13.29 13.68 -1.25
N PHE A 141 -12.69 14.12 -2.36
CA PHE A 141 -11.73 15.21 -2.41
C PHE A 141 -12.22 16.45 -3.18
N PHE A 142 -13.52 16.52 -3.50
CA PHE A 142 -14.13 17.64 -4.23
C PHE A 142 -14.06 18.95 -3.45
N ASP A 143 -14.24 18.89 -2.12
CA ASP A 143 -14.18 20.06 -1.23
C ASP A 143 -12.79 20.73 -1.27
N GLU A 144 -11.70 19.97 -1.34
CA GLU A 144 -10.35 20.56 -1.29
C GLU A 144 -9.88 21.12 -2.63
N ILE A 145 -10.41 20.62 -3.75
CA ILE A 145 -10.19 21.19 -5.09
C ILE A 145 -10.84 22.57 -5.21
N LEU A 146 -11.96 22.79 -4.52
CA LEU A 146 -12.68 24.07 -4.54
C LEU A 146 -12.26 25.06 -3.43
N ILE A 147 -11.72 24.56 -2.31
CA ILE A 147 -11.37 25.39 -1.14
C ILE A 147 -9.90 25.86 -1.14
N ASN A 148 -9.05 25.37 -2.06
CA ASN A 148 -7.62 25.74 -2.11
C ASN A 148 -7.27 26.91 -3.06
N GLU A 149 -8.13 27.92 -3.16
CA GLU A 149 -7.80 29.17 -3.86
C GLU A 149 -7.96 30.45 -3.00
N ASN A 150 -8.19 30.36 -1.68
CA ASN A 150 -8.23 31.55 -0.81
C ASN A 150 -7.84 31.29 0.66
N ASN A 151 -6.61 30.83 0.92
CA ASN A 151 -5.77 31.23 2.09
C ASN A 151 -4.39 30.59 2.05
#